data_AF-A0A2G4G2W9-F1
#
_entry.id   AF-A0A2G4G2W9-F1
#
_cell.length_a   1.000
_cell.length_b   1.000
_cell.length_c   1.000
_cell.angle_alpha   90.00
_cell.angle_beta   90.00
_cell.angle_gamma   90.00
#
_symmetry.space_group_name_H-M   'P 1'
#
loop_
_entity.id
_entity.type
_entity.pdbx_description
1 polymer ?
#
loop_
_entity_poly.entity_id
_entity_poly.type
_entity_poly.pdbx_seq_one_letter_code
_entity_poly.pdbx_strand_id
1 'polypeptide(L)'
;MSNLQQLVAAAADLCRKPLRHAVLPLDDSQRCDDCNLRLEVRQADGERYPAADLELEIYRSGKDLNLTLAWCHDPQRPLLWQGSHPVWMEPESGLRCERPVDGAPLEALARRLRALLVPLD
;
A
#
# COMPACT_ATOMS: atom_id res chain seq x y z
N MET A 1 -4.20 -18.63 -0.55
CA MET A 1 -4.15 -17.33 0.14
C MET A 1 -2.72 -16.78 0.32
N SER A 2 -1.65 -17.59 0.30
CA SER A 2 -0.26 -17.14 0.58
C SER A 2 0.44 -16.27 -0.49
N ASN A 3 0.04 -16.34 -1.76
CA ASN A 3 0.81 -15.70 -2.85
C ASN A 3 0.72 -14.15 -2.81
N LEU A 4 -0.47 -13.59 -2.58
CA LEU A 4 -0.67 -12.14 -2.59
C LEU A 4 0.12 -11.45 -1.47
N GLN A 5 0.05 -11.96 -0.24
CA GLN A 5 0.75 -11.39 0.91
C GLN A 5 2.28 -11.43 0.71
N GLN A 6 2.81 -12.54 0.20
CA GLN A 6 4.23 -12.68 -0.12
C GLN A 6 4.67 -11.70 -1.21
N LEU A 7 3.86 -11.53 -2.25
CA LEU A 7 4.10 -10.58 -3.33
C LEU A 7 4.10 -9.14 -2.82
N VAL A 8 3.12 -8.77 -1.99
CA VAL A 8 3.01 -7.45 -1.38
C VAL A 8 4.21 -7.18 -0.46
N ALA A 9 4.58 -8.13 0.39
CA ALA A 9 5.75 -8.02 1.27
C ALA A 9 7.04 -7.80 0.46
N ALA A 10 7.27 -8.61 -0.58
CA ALA A 10 8.44 -8.50 -1.43
C ALA A 10 8.50 -7.16 -2.18
N ALA A 11 7.37 -6.65 -2.65
CA ALA A 11 7.29 -5.33 -3.27
C ALA A 11 7.60 -4.22 -2.26
N ALA A 12 7.04 -4.30 -1.05
CA ALA A 12 7.27 -3.33 0.01
C ALA A 12 8.74 -3.30 0.47
N ASP A 13 9.36 -4.46 0.71
CA ASP A 13 10.78 -4.60 1.06
C ASP A 13 11.71 -3.99 0.00
N LEU A 14 11.35 -4.14 -1.29
CA LEU A 14 12.15 -3.58 -2.38
C LEU A 14 12.05 -2.06 -2.45
N CYS A 15 10.84 -1.52 -2.28
CA CYS A 15 10.53 -0.10 -2.47
C CYS A 15 10.81 0.76 -1.23
N ARG A 16 10.76 0.18 -0.04
CA ARG A 16 10.89 0.89 1.25
C ARG A 16 12.11 0.45 2.05
N LYS A 17 13.26 0.30 1.40
CA LYS A 17 14.52 -0.07 2.09
C LYS A 17 14.88 0.97 3.17
N PRO A 18 15.45 0.53 4.32
CA PRO A 18 15.85 -0.84 4.65
C PRO A 18 14.77 -1.64 5.41
N LEU A 19 13.51 -1.21 5.35
CA LEU A 19 12.42 -1.79 6.13
C LEU A 19 12.04 -3.19 5.66
N ARG A 20 11.52 -3.98 6.60
CA ARG A 20 10.97 -5.33 6.38
C ARG A 20 9.48 -5.34 6.68
N HIS A 21 8.70 -6.12 5.91
CA HIS A 21 7.24 -6.09 5.98
C HIS A 21 6.64 -7.48 6.24
N ALA A 22 5.81 -7.57 7.27
CA ALA A 22 4.81 -8.62 7.40
C ALA A 22 3.48 -8.11 6.79
N VAL A 23 2.71 -8.99 6.16
CA VAL A 23 1.44 -8.61 5.51
C VAL A 23 0.32 -9.45 6.08
N LEU A 24 -0.63 -8.79 6.73
CA LEU A 24 -1.77 -9.40 7.40
C LEU A 24 -3.05 -9.03 6.65
N PRO A 25 -3.99 -9.97 6.46
CA PRO A 25 -5.32 -9.61 5.97
C PRO A 25 -6.09 -8.86 7.07
N LEU A 26 -6.86 -7.84 6.68
CA LEU A 26 -7.79 -7.15 7.59
C LEU A 26 -9.19 -7.75 7.56
N ASP A 27 -9.59 -8.32 6.43
CA ASP A 27 -10.88 -8.99 6.25
C ASP A 27 -10.70 -10.46 5.86
N ASP A 28 -11.51 -11.34 6.46
CA ASP A 28 -11.55 -12.77 6.11
C ASP A 28 -12.20 -13.01 4.74
N SER A 29 -12.94 -12.04 4.21
CA SER A 29 -13.68 -12.13 2.94
C SER A 29 -12.88 -11.61 1.75
N GLN A 30 -11.59 -11.92 1.65
CA GLN A 30 -10.78 -11.61 0.47
C GLN A 30 -11.49 -12.10 -0.80
N ARG A 31 -12.00 -11.15 -1.59
CA ARG A 31 -12.41 -11.43 -2.97
C ARG A 31 -11.18 -11.22 -3.83
N CYS A 32 -11.10 -11.95 -4.95
CA CYS A 32 -9.93 -11.92 -5.84
C CYS A 32 -9.61 -10.49 -6.35
N ASP A 33 -10.60 -9.59 -6.31
CA ASP A 33 -10.54 -8.24 -6.86
C ASP A 33 -10.74 -7.12 -5.84
N ASP A 34 -10.95 -7.46 -4.55
CA ASP A 34 -11.16 -6.51 -3.47
C ASP A 34 -10.61 -7.06 -2.14
N CYS A 35 -9.62 -6.39 -1.56
CA CYS A 35 -9.06 -6.76 -0.27
C CYS A 35 -8.36 -5.62 0.46
N ASN A 36 -8.42 -5.71 1.80
CA ASN A 36 -7.68 -4.86 2.73
C ASN A 36 -6.55 -5.65 3.40
N LEU A 37 -5.35 -5.07 3.39
CA LEU A 37 -4.14 -5.65 3.97
C LEU A 37 -3.48 -4.64 4.91
N ARG A 38 -2.93 -5.11 6.01
CA ARG A 38 -2.01 -4.35 6.85
C ARG A 38 -0.58 -4.75 6.55
N LEU A 39 0.25 -3.76 6.24
CA LEU A 39 1.70 -3.88 6.10
C LEU A 39 2.33 -3.45 7.42
N GLU A 40 2.79 -4.45 8.15
CA GLU A 40 3.43 -4.33 9.44
C GLU A 40 4.95 -4.23 9.29
N VAL A 41 5.54 -3.14 9.76
CA VAL A 41 6.93 -2.76 9.50
C VAL A 41 7.87 -3.16 10.63
N ARG A 42 9.05 -3.62 10.22
CA ARG A 42 10.23 -3.78 11.06
C ARG A 42 11.42 -3.01 10.49
N GLN A 43 12.29 -2.54 11.37
CA GLN A 43 13.60 -2.01 11.01
C GLN A 43 14.52 -3.13 10.51
N ALA A 44 15.69 -2.76 10.00
CA ALA A 44 16.66 -3.71 9.43
C ALA A 44 17.17 -4.74 10.45
N ASP A 45 17.16 -4.39 11.74
CA ASP A 45 17.53 -5.25 12.87
C ASP A 45 16.37 -6.14 13.37
N GLY A 46 15.17 -5.99 12.81
CA GLY A 46 13.97 -6.75 13.16
C GLY A 46 13.08 -6.09 14.22
N GLU A 47 13.46 -4.93 14.78
CA GLU A 47 12.62 -4.20 15.73
C GLU A 47 11.31 -3.75 15.07
N ARG A 48 10.18 -3.83 15.79
CA ARG A 48 8.89 -3.29 15.31
C ARG A 48 8.97 -1.78 15.12
N TYR A 49 8.43 -1.28 14.02
CA TYR A 49 8.35 0.16 13.77
C TYR A 49 6.94 0.59 13.33
N PRO A 50 5.96 0.64 14.28
CA PRO A 50 4.56 0.88 13.96
C PRO A 50 4.30 2.22 13.26
N ALA A 51 5.12 3.25 13.50
CA ALA A 51 4.96 4.56 12.85
C ALA A 51 5.05 4.48 11.30
N ALA A 52 5.58 3.39 10.75
CA ALA A 52 5.66 3.14 9.32
C ALA A 52 4.66 2.10 8.80
N ASP A 53 3.78 1.56 9.67
CA ASP A 53 2.75 0.61 9.29
C ASP A 53 1.75 1.28 8.33
N LEU A 54 1.36 0.54 7.30
CA LEU A 54 0.45 1.00 6.27
C LEU A 54 -0.76 0.09 6.17
N GLU A 55 -1.90 0.68 5.87
CA GLU A 55 -3.05 -0.01 5.33
C GLU A 55 -3.01 0.07 3.81
N LEU A 56 -3.23 -1.06 3.16
CA LEU A 56 -3.32 -1.21 1.72
C LEU A 56 -4.71 -1.73 1.37
N GLU A 57 -5.47 -0.88 0.70
CA GLU A 57 -6.72 -1.26 0.05
C GLU A 57 -6.44 -1.53 -1.43
N ILE A 58 -6.98 -2.63 -1.96
CA ILE A 58 -6.89 -3.01 -3.36
C ILE A 58 -8.30 -3.26 -3.86
N TYR A 59 -8.72 -2.57 -4.91
CA TYR A 59 -10.07 -2.75 -5.47
C TYR A 59 -10.08 -2.53 -6.98
N ARG A 60 -11.13 -3.03 -7.65
CA ARG A 60 -11.40 -2.73 -9.06
C ARG A 60 -12.59 -1.79 -9.21
N SER A 61 -12.43 -0.79 -10.08
CA SER A 61 -13.54 0.02 -10.60
C SER A 61 -13.70 -0.31 -12.09
N GLY A 62 -14.72 -1.11 -12.41
CA GLY A 62 -14.83 -1.72 -13.74
C GLY A 62 -13.64 -2.64 -14.03
N LYS A 63 -12.86 -2.33 -15.07
CA LYS A 63 -11.64 -3.09 -15.42
C LYS A 63 -10.37 -2.55 -14.75
N ASP A 64 -10.44 -1.33 -14.21
CA ASP A 64 -9.29 -0.66 -13.66
C ASP A 64 -9.01 -1.13 -12.24
N LEU A 65 -7.81 -1.69 -12.03
CA LEU A 65 -7.27 -1.90 -10.69
C LEU A 65 -7.01 -0.52 -10.04
N ASN A 66 -7.22 -0.38 -8.75
CA ASN A 66 -6.86 0.80 -7.97
C ASN A 66 -6.29 0.35 -6.61
N LEU A 67 -5.45 1.20 -6.02
CA LEU A 67 -4.83 0.94 -4.72
C LEU A 67 -4.90 2.19 -3.86
N THR A 68 -5.12 2.02 -2.57
CA THR A 68 -4.98 3.09 -1.57
C THR A 68 -3.93 2.68 -0.54
N LEU A 69 -2.98 3.55 -0.23
CA LEU A 69 -2.02 3.40 0.85
C LEU A 69 -2.24 4.50 1.90
N ALA A 70 -2.58 4.10 3.12
CA ALA A 70 -2.83 5.00 4.25
C ALA A 70 -1.97 4.63 5.47
N TRP A 71 -1.68 5.59 6.34
CA TRP A 71 -0.87 5.38 7.54
C TRP A 71 -1.75 4.86 8.68
N CYS A 72 -1.38 3.73 9.30
CA CYS A 72 -2.20 3.14 10.36
C CYS A 72 -2.25 3.98 11.65
N HIS A 73 -1.18 4.71 11.95
CA HIS A 73 -0.99 5.38 13.25
C HIS A 73 -0.93 6.91 13.15
N ASP A 74 -1.15 7.46 11.96
CA ASP A 74 -1.20 8.90 11.75
C ASP A 74 -2.25 9.25 10.69
N PRO A 75 -3.53 9.35 11.09
CA PRO A 75 -4.63 9.57 10.17
C PRO A 75 -4.66 10.99 9.59
N GLN A 76 -3.77 11.89 10.02
CA GLN A 76 -3.66 13.24 9.45
C GLN A 76 -2.70 13.29 8.26
N ARG A 77 -1.84 12.27 8.10
CA ARG A 77 -0.89 12.23 6.99
C ARG A 77 -1.61 12.00 5.67
N PRO A 78 -1.14 12.64 4.58
CA PRO A 78 -1.63 12.37 3.26
C PRO A 78 -1.58 10.88 2.92
N LEU A 79 -2.67 10.39 2.33
CA LEU A 79 -2.76 9.05 1.79
C LEU A 79 -2.49 9.06 0.28
N LEU A 80 -2.00 7.95 -0.24
CA LEU A 80 -1.72 7.79 -1.67
C LEU A 80 -2.82 6.93 -2.31
N TRP A 81 -3.49 7.48 -3.30
CA TRP A 81 -4.33 6.72 -4.21
C TRP A 81 -3.60 6.49 -5.54
N GLN A 82 -3.69 5.27 -6.07
CA GLN A 82 -3.04 4.84 -7.31
C GLN A 82 -4.05 4.24 -8.28
N GLY A 83 -4.58 5.10 -9.15
CA GLY A 83 -5.15 4.70 -10.44
C GLY A 83 -4.07 4.59 -11.52
N SER A 84 -4.33 5.12 -12.72
CA SER A 84 -3.34 5.24 -13.79
C SER A 84 -2.13 6.09 -13.39
N HIS A 85 -2.34 7.07 -12.52
CA HIS A 85 -1.30 7.94 -11.96
C HIS A 85 -1.47 8.04 -10.43
N PRO A 86 -0.37 8.26 -9.68
CA PRO A 86 -0.44 8.50 -8.24
C PRO A 86 -1.09 9.86 -7.94
N VAL A 87 -1.97 9.88 -6.94
CA VAL A 87 -2.59 11.09 -6.40
C VAL A 87 -2.47 11.06 -4.88
N TRP A 88 -1.85 12.10 -4.32
CA TRP A 88 -1.84 12.32 -2.87
C TRP A 88 -3.07 13.10 -2.47
N MET A 89 -3.71 12.69 -1.39
CA MET A 89 -4.92 13.31 -0.88
C MET A 89 -4.81 13.59 0.61
N GLU A 90 -5.36 14.72 1.03
CA GLU A 90 -5.65 14.98 2.44
C GLU A 90 -6.71 13.98 2.92
N PRO A 91 -6.48 13.30 4.06
CA PRO A 91 -7.35 12.22 4.52
C PRO A 91 -8.74 12.70 4.92
N GLU A 92 -8.86 13.91 5.48
CA GLU A 92 -10.15 14.44 5.94
C GLU A 92 -10.99 15.02 4.80
N SER A 93 -10.37 15.79 3.90
CA SER A 93 -11.09 16.49 2.82
C SER A 93 -11.22 15.66 1.54
N GLY A 94 -10.35 14.66 1.36
CA GLY A 94 -10.19 13.92 0.09
C GLY A 94 -9.62 14.77 -1.04
N LEU A 95 -9.23 16.02 -0.76
CA LEU A 95 -8.69 16.92 -1.78
C LEU A 95 -7.24 16.56 -2.09
N ARG A 96 -6.87 16.73 -3.36
CA ARG A 96 -5.50 16.52 -3.81
C ARG A 96 -4.56 17.48 -3.08
N CYS A 97 -3.44 16.95 -2.60
CA CYS A 97 -2.37 17.73 -1.99
C CYS A 97 -1.01 17.43 -2.65
N GLU A 98 0.03 18.11 -2.17
CA GLU A 98 1.40 17.84 -2.61
C GLU A 98 1.91 16.50 -2.07
N ARG A 99 2.80 15.87 -2.86
CA ARG A 99 3.47 14.65 -2.44
C ARG A 99 4.33 14.93 -1.18
N PRO A 100 4.16 14.16 -0.09
CA PRO A 100 5.04 14.26 1.08
C PRO A 100 6.51 13.99 0.74
N VAL A 101 7.43 14.51 1.54
CA VAL A 101 8.88 14.34 1.34
C VAL A 101 9.28 12.87 1.18
N ASP A 102 8.68 11.99 1.98
CA ASP A 102 8.88 10.55 2.01
C ASP A 102 7.88 9.76 1.14
N GLY A 103 7.16 10.44 0.25
CA GLY A 103 6.14 9.83 -0.59
C GLY A 103 6.68 8.99 -1.77
N ALA A 104 7.89 9.26 -2.25
CA ALA A 104 8.43 8.58 -3.44
C ALA A 104 8.54 7.05 -3.28
N PRO A 105 8.98 6.49 -2.15
CA PRO A 105 8.90 5.05 -1.87
C PRO A 105 7.47 4.47 -1.94
N LEU A 106 6.45 5.21 -1.51
CA LEU A 106 5.05 4.76 -1.54
C LEU A 106 4.51 4.76 -2.97
N GLU A 107 4.85 5.77 -3.78
CA GLU A 107 4.53 5.78 -5.22
C GLU A 107 5.20 4.62 -5.95
N ALA A 108 6.47 4.33 -5.64
CA ALA A 108 7.19 3.20 -6.21
C ALA A 108 6.53 1.86 -5.84
N LEU A 109 6.12 1.71 -4.57
CA LEU A 109 5.39 0.53 -4.10
C LEU A 109 4.06 0.38 -4.84
N ALA A 110 3.22 1.41 -4.86
CA ALA A 110 1.91 1.36 -5.49
C ALA A 110 2.00 1.05 -6.98
N ARG A 111 2.93 1.68 -7.71
CA ARG A 111 3.18 1.38 -9.13
C ARG A 111 3.62 -0.06 -9.35
N ARG A 112 4.49 -0.59 -8.49
CA ARG A 112 4.97 -1.98 -8.58
C ARG A 112 3.85 -2.97 -8.31
N LEU A 113 3.04 -2.75 -7.27
CA LEU A 113 1.89 -3.59 -6.96
C LEU A 113 0.89 -3.60 -8.11
N ARG A 114 0.57 -2.41 -8.66
CA ARG A 114 -0.32 -2.31 -9.82
C ARG A 114 0.21 -3.14 -10.99
N ALA A 115 1.50 -3.03 -11.33
CA ALA A 115 2.10 -3.80 -12.42
C ALA A 115 2.09 -5.32 -12.19
N LEU A 116 2.15 -5.78 -10.94
CA LEU A 116 2.13 -7.21 -10.59
C LEU A 116 0.71 -7.80 -10.51
N LEU A 117 -0.30 -6.97 -10.31
CA LEU A 117 -1.69 -7.38 -10.05
C LEU A 117 -2.66 -7.07 -11.21
N VAL A 118 -2.27 -6.21 -12.15
CA VAL A 118 -2.96 -6.12 -13.44
C VAL A 118 -2.81 -7.47 -14.15
N PRO A 119 -3.90 -8.08 -14.64
CA PRO A 119 -3.81 -9.33 -15.38
C PRO A 119 -2.82 -9.18 -16.54
N LEU A 120 -1.90 -10.14 -16.67
CA LEU A 120 -1.17 -10.30 -17.91
C LEU A 120 -2.17 -10.91 -18.89
N ASP A 121 -2.48 -10.17 -19.96
CA ASP A 121 -3.29 -10.65 -21.08
C ASP A 121 -2.73 -11.95 -21.68
#